data_AF-A0A2W4K1Y0-F1
#
_entry.id   AF-A0A2W4K1Y0-F1
#
_cell.length_a   1.000
_cell.length_b   1.000
_cell.length_c   1.000
_cell.angle_alpha   90.00
_cell.angle_beta   90.00
_cell.angle_gamma   90.00
#
_symmetry.space_group_name_H-M   'P 1'
#
loop_
_entity.id
_entity.type
_entity.pdbx_description
1 polymer ?
#
loop_
_entity_poly.entity_id
_entity_poly.type
_entity_poly.pdbx_seq_one_letter_code
_entity_poly.pdbx_strand_id
1 'polypeptide(L)'
;MSEAEGASATCATFLEMLKTLPWCKQGTDVLVAVHKITPEIIEVIKDLGANVYPGGIHVKLNKSFLHDLQNKFDDGQPLPAVLVWKPQNVEIWYRRQNSSEFPYDAWQNPQGASQERECVLVSVDTLGDGAAASQSEIVGKAKECPSMIPPQ
;
A
#
# COMPACT_ATOMS: atom_id res chain seq x y z
N MET A 1 16.32 -7.46 21.98
CA MET A 1 15.10 -6.97 21.31
C MET A 1 14.85 -7.92 20.18
N SER A 2 13.85 -8.79 20.34
CA SER A 2 13.63 -9.90 19.41
C SER A 2 12.93 -9.38 18.16
N GLU A 3 13.28 -9.90 16.98
CA GLU A 3 12.72 -9.50 15.67
C GLU A 3 11.17 -9.53 15.65
N ALA A 4 10.55 -10.37 16.49
CA ALA A 4 9.09 -10.44 16.67
C ALA A 4 8.46 -9.23 17.40
N GLU A 5 9.18 -8.57 18.31
CA GLU A 5 8.67 -7.39 19.03
C GLU A 5 8.68 -6.13 18.13
N GLY A 6 9.65 -6.04 17.22
CA GLY A 6 9.75 -4.95 16.25
C GLY A 6 8.64 -4.99 15.18
N ALA A 7 8.36 -6.17 14.62
CA ALA A 7 7.32 -6.33 13.60
C ALA A 7 5.92 -6.00 14.13
N SER A 8 5.62 -6.32 15.39
CA SER A 8 4.32 -6.02 16.02
C SER A 8 4.09 -4.51 16.21
N ALA A 9 5.13 -3.76 16.59
CA ALA A 9 5.03 -2.30 16.76
C ALA A 9 4.87 -1.56 15.40
N THR A 10 5.57 -2.03 14.36
CA THR A 10 5.42 -1.51 12.99
C THR A 10 4.00 -1.73 12.46
N CYS A 11 3.43 -2.92 12.67
CA CYS A 11 2.08 -3.24 12.19
C CYS A 11 0.97 -2.48 12.93
N ALA A 12 1.12 -2.25 14.24
CA ALA A 12 0.18 -1.44 15.01
C ALA A 12 0.17 0.03 14.54
N THR A 13 1.36 0.59 14.31
CA THR A 13 1.51 1.96 13.80
C THR A 13 0.94 2.09 12.39
N PHE A 14 1.17 1.08 11.55
CA PHE A 14 0.60 1.01 10.21
C PHE A 14 -0.94 0.94 10.24
N LEU A 15 -1.53 0.13 11.14
CA LEU A 15 -2.99 0.06 11.30
C LEU A 15 -3.59 1.41 11.74
N GLU A 16 -2.96 2.12 12.67
CA GLU A 16 -3.42 3.46 13.06
C GLU A 16 -3.37 4.43 11.88
N MET A 17 -2.31 4.39 11.07
CA MET A 17 -2.25 5.19 9.85
C MET A 17 -3.36 4.82 8.86
N LEU A 18 -3.62 3.53 8.64
CA LEU A 18 -4.71 3.07 7.76
C LEU A 18 -6.05 3.66 8.18
N LYS A 19 -6.36 3.77 9.48
CA LYS A 19 -7.64 4.34 9.97
C LYS A 19 -7.83 5.82 9.62
N THR A 20 -6.74 6.55 9.38
CA THR A 20 -6.79 7.99 9.08
C THR A 20 -6.99 8.29 7.59
N LEU A 21 -6.85 7.28 6.72
CA LEU A 21 -6.86 7.51 5.28
C LEU A 21 -8.27 7.82 4.75
N PRO A 22 -8.39 8.67 3.71
CA PRO A 22 -9.66 9.00 3.09
C PRO A 22 -10.09 7.89 2.13
N TRP A 23 -10.57 6.78 2.69
CA TRP A 23 -10.97 5.61 1.91
C TRP A 23 -12.21 5.86 1.05
N CYS A 24 -12.18 5.27 -0.15
CA CYS A 24 -13.38 4.99 -0.92
C CYS A 24 -13.56 3.46 -1.05
N LYS A 25 -14.78 2.99 -1.31
CA LYS A 25 -15.08 1.57 -1.47
C LYS A 25 -15.23 1.17 -2.94
N GLN A 26 -14.83 -0.07 -3.25
CA GLN A 26 -15.07 -0.74 -4.52
C GLN A 26 -15.76 -2.07 -4.24
N GLY A 27 -17.02 -2.19 -4.63
CA GLY A 27 -17.82 -3.36 -4.25
C GLY A 27 -18.19 -3.34 -2.77
N THR A 28 -18.29 -4.52 -2.16
CA THR A 28 -18.88 -4.68 -0.82
C THR A 28 -17.90 -4.40 0.32
N ASP A 29 -16.65 -4.84 0.16
CA ASP A 29 -15.69 -5.00 1.27
C ASP A 29 -14.25 -4.61 0.89
N VAL A 30 -14.04 -3.99 -0.28
CA VAL A 30 -12.72 -3.50 -0.69
C VAL A 30 -12.66 -1.99 -0.49
N LEU A 31 -11.70 -1.53 0.28
CA LEU A 31 -11.38 -0.11 0.43
C LEU A 31 -10.15 0.25 -0.39
N VAL A 32 -10.16 1.43 -0.96
CA VAL A 32 -9.05 1.96 -1.75
C VAL A 32 -8.74 3.39 -1.31
N ALA A 33 -7.46 3.68 -1.12
CA ALA A 33 -6.97 5.02 -0.83
C ALA A 33 -5.71 5.28 -1.65
N VAL A 34 -5.63 6.48 -2.24
CA VAL A 34 -4.40 6.99 -2.82
C VAL A 34 -3.67 7.80 -1.76
N HIS A 35 -2.43 7.43 -1.48
CA HIS A 35 -1.62 8.09 -0.47
C HIS A 35 -0.18 8.28 -0.95
N LYS A 36 0.64 8.95 -0.16
CA LYS A 36 2.08 9.07 -0.39
C LYS A 36 2.78 7.97 0.40
N ILE A 37 3.90 7.45 -0.10
CA ILE A 37 4.77 6.56 0.67
C ILE A 37 5.32 7.36 1.86
N THR A 38 4.94 6.96 3.06
CA THR A 38 5.39 7.54 4.33
C THR A 38 6.41 6.61 5.01
N PRO A 39 7.12 7.05 6.07
CA PRO A 39 8.05 6.19 6.82
C PRO A 39 7.41 4.89 7.33
N GLU A 40 6.15 4.93 7.76
CA GLU A 40 5.41 3.74 8.21
C GLU A 40 5.22 2.73 7.05
N ILE A 41 4.95 3.22 5.83
CA ILE A 41 4.86 2.39 4.64
C ILE A 41 6.24 1.81 4.29
N ILE A 42 7.31 2.60 4.39
CA ILE A 42 8.68 2.17 4.06
C ILE A 42 9.12 1.03 4.98
N GLU A 43 8.84 1.10 6.27
CA GLU A 43 9.17 0.02 7.21
C GLU A 43 8.41 -1.28 6.88
N VAL A 44 7.12 -1.20 6.56
CA VAL A 44 6.33 -2.37 6.10
C VAL A 44 6.91 -2.97 4.80
N ILE A 45 7.24 -2.11 3.84
CA ILE A 45 7.84 -2.49 2.56
C ILE A 45 9.20 -3.20 2.77
N LYS A 46 10.01 -2.71 3.70
CA LYS A 46 11.32 -3.26 4.06
C LYS A 46 11.22 -4.65 4.67
N ASP A 47 10.22 -4.86 5.53
CA ASP A 47 10.06 -6.12 6.26
C ASP A 47 9.48 -7.23 5.37
N LEU A 48 8.52 -6.91 4.50
CA LEU A 48 7.76 -7.91 3.73
C LEU A 48 8.27 -8.13 2.31
N GLY A 49 9.04 -7.19 1.73
CA GLY A 49 9.42 -7.25 0.32
C GLY A 49 8.24 -7.00 -0.62
N ALA A 50 8.47 -7.04 -1.93
CA ALA A 50 7.47 -6.66 -2.92
C ALA A 50 7.34 -7.71 -4.03
N ASN A 51 6.13 -7.86 -4.57
CA ASN A 51 5.87 -8.62 -5.79
C ASN A 51 5.92 -7.67 -6.99
N VAL A 52 6.73 -7.98 -8.00
CA VAL A 52 6.85 -7.19 -9.22
C VAL A 52 5.89 -7.70 -10.28
N TYR A 53 5.07 -6.81 -10.84
CA TYR A 53 4.09 -7.07 -11.88
C TYR A 53 4.41 -6.27 -13.15
N PRO A 54 4.16 -6.83 -14.34
CA PRO A 54 3.61 -8.18 -14.60
C PRO A 54 4.67 -9.28 -14.38
N GLY A 55 4.27 -10.43 -13.82
CA GLY A 55 5.15 -11.59 -13.59
C GLY A 55 5.04 -12.22 -12.21
N GLY A 56 4.66 -11.44 -11.18
CA GLY A 56 4.41 -11.94 -9.82
C GLY A 56 5.68 -12.41 -9.10
N ILE A 57 6.85 -11.90 -9.50
CA ILE A 57 8.13 -12.30 -8.88
C ILE A 57 8.27 -11.57 -7.55
N HIS A 58 8.40 -12.34 -6.47
CA HIS A 58 8.68 -11.79 -5.15
C HIS A 58 10.16 -11.37 -5.06
N VAL A 59 10.42 -10.11 -4.72
CA VAL A 59 11.75 -9.54 -4.57
C VAL A 59 11.92 -8.91 -3.20
N LYS A 60 13.04 -9.24 -2.54
CA LYS A 60 13.49 -8.48 -1.37
C LYS A 60 14.09 -7.17 -1.87
N LEU A 61 13.66 -6.06 -1.27
CA LEU A 61 14.12 -4.74 -1.68
C LEU A 61 15.54 -4.50 -1.18
N ASN A 62 16.37 -3.90 -2.04
CA ASN A 62 17.74 -3.56 -1.68
C ASN A 62 17.76 -2.33 -0.76
N LYS A 63 18.78 -2.25 0.10
CA LYS A 63 18.93 -1.15 1.06
C LYS A 63 19.02 0.22 0.38
N SER A 64 19.62 0.29 -0.80
CA SER A 64 19.74 1.53 -1.57
C SER A 64 18.39 2.07 -2.02
N PHE A 65 17.45 1.20 -2.42
CA PHE A 65 16.10 1.64 -2.78
C PHE A 65 15.32 2.11 -1.56
N LEU A 66 15.38 1.39 -0.43
CA LEU A 66 14.74 1.84 0.81
C LEU A 66 15.26 3.22 1.26
N HIS A 67 16.57 3.46 1.09
CA HIS A 67 17.16 4.77 1.33
C HIS A 67 16.68 5.85 0.34
N ASP A 68 16.48 5.50 -0.93
CA ASP A 68 15.90 6.41 -1.93
C ASP A 68 14.46 6.80 -1.58
N LEU A 69 13.65 5.84 -1.12
CA LEU A 69 12.29 6.11 -0.64
C LEU A 69 12.29 7.10 0.51
N GLN A 70 13.18 6.91 1.49
CA GLN A 70 13.30 7.78 2.65
C GLN A 70 13.75 9.19 2.23
N ASN A 71 14.80 9.30 1.42
CA ASN A 71 15.27 10.59 0.90
C ASN A 71 14.16 11.34 0.17
N LYS A 72 13.41 10.67 -0.71
CA LYS A 72 12.29 11.28 -1.43
C LYS A 72 11.22 11.83 -0.50
N PHE A 73 10.91 11.11 0.58
CA PHE A 73 9.99 11.60 1.60
C PHE A 73 10.57 12.85 2.29
N ASP A 74 11.81 12.80 2.73
CA ASP A 74 12.50 13.90 3.44
C ASP A 74 12.66 15.16 2.56
N ASP A 75 12.86 14.97 1.26
CA ASP A 75 12.93 16.02 0.23
C ASP A 75 11.55 16.58 -0.16
N GLY A 76 10.46 16.08 0.45
CA GLY A 76 9.09 16.52 0.18
C GLY A 76 8.50 16.01 -1.14
N GLN A 77 9.14 15.02 -1.76
CA GLN A 77 8.72 14.38 -3.02
C GLN A 77 8.45 12.87 -2.86
N PRO A 78 7.62 12.45 -1.88
CA PRO A 78 7.35 11.04 -1.69
C PRO A 78 6.63 10.45 -2.90
N LEU A 79 6.94 9.20 -3.21
CA LEU A 79 6.27 8.46 -4.26
C LEU A 79 4.79 8.26 -3.93
N PRO A 80 3.87 8.38 -4.89
CA PRO A 80 2.48 8.00 -4.67
C PRO A 80 2.35 6.48 -4.56
N ALA A 81 1.39 6.04 -3.74
CA ALA A 81 1.01 4.67 -3.52
C ALA A 81 -0.52 4.52 -3.53
N VAL A 82 -1.00 3.35 -3.94
CA VAL A 82 -2.39 2.94 -3.75
C VAL A 82 -2.42 1.88 -2.67
N LEU A 83 -3.19 2.14 -1.63
CA LEU A 83 -3.49 1.15 -0.60
C LEU A 83 -4.84 0.54 -0.92
N VAL A 84 -4.89 -0.80 -0.91
CA VAL A 84 -6.11 -1.58 -1.13
C VAL A 84 -6.33 -2.45 0.09
N TRP A 85 -7.36 -2.17 0.87
CA TRP A 85 -7.68 -2.94 2.07
C TRP A 85 -8.82 -3.92 1.78
N LYS A 86 -8.45 -5.20 1.70
CA LYS A 86 -9.36 -6.34 1.53
C LYS A 86 -9.55 -7.05 2.89
N PRO A 87 -10.56 -7.92 3.04
CA PRO A 87 -10.75 -8.65 4.30
C PRO A 87 -9.54 -9.48 4.75
N GLN A 88 -8.76 -10.02 3.81
CA GLN A 88 -7.61 -10.88 4.14
C GLN A 88 -6.26 -10.15 4.15
N ASN A 89 -6.14 -9.03 3.43
CA ASN A 89 -4.85 -8.34 3.28
C ASN A 89 -5.00 -6.85 2.99
N VAL A 90 -3.88 -6.14 3.15
CA VAL A 90 -3.68 -4.79 2.63
C VAL A 90 -2.62 -4.87 1.55
N GLU A 91 -2.94 -4.40 0.35
CA GLU A 91 -2.02 -4.31 -0.77
C GLU A 91 -1.49 -2.88 -0.87
N ILE A 92 -0.17 -2.72 -0.99
CA ILE A 92 0.50 -1.44 -1.18
C ILE A 92 1.10 -1.45 -2.57
N TRP A 93 0.45 -0.74 -3.50
CA TRP A 93 0.88 -0.63 -4.88
C TRP A 93 1.65 0.66 -5.10
N TYR A 94 2.81 0.59 -5.72
CA TYR A 94 3.58 1.76 -6.13
C TYR A 94 4.40 1.47 -7.40
N ARG A 95 5.01 2.52 -7.94
CA ARG A 95 5.86 2.44 -9.14
C ARG A 95 7.13 3.24 -8.94
N ARG A 96 8.29 2.66 -9.24
CA ARG A 96 9.58 3.39 -9.21
C ARG A 96 9.72 4.36 -10.37
N GLN A 97 9.32 3.93 -11.57
CA GLN A 97 9.45 4.69 -12.81
C GLN A 97 8.13 5.39 -13.15
N ASN A 98 8.21 6.61 -13.68
CA ASN A 98 7.06 7.45 -14.03
C ASN A 98 6.05 7.61 -12.88
N SER A 99 6.56 7.70 -11.66
CA SER A 99 5.74 7.66 -10.46
C SER A 99 4.78 8.84 -10.33
N SER A 100 5.10 10.00 -10.90
CA SER A 100 4.23 11.18 -10.92
C SER A 100 2.90 10.97 -11.66
N GLU A 101 2.85 9.98 -12.56
CA GLU A 101 1.65 9.68 -13.35
C GLU A 101 0.78 8.58 -12.69
N PHE A 102 1.36 7.85 -11.74
CA PHE A 102 0.68 6.82 -10.94
C PHE A 102 -0.19 7.46 -9.84
N PRO A 103 -1.39 6.94 -9.54
CA PRO A 103 -2.02 5.72 -10.05
C PRO A 103 -3.16 6.02 -11.04
N TYR A 104 -3.05 7.01 -11.90
CA TYR A 104 -4.10 7.26 -12.89
C TYR A 104 -3.66 6.75 -14.27
N ASP A 105 -2.38 6.91 -14.61
CA ASP A 105 -1.79 6.39 -15.84
C ASP A 105 -1.90 4.86 -15.96
N ALA A 106 -1.58 4.13 -14.90
CA ALA A 106 -1.45 2.68 -14.93
C ALA A 106 -2.79 1.96 -15.11
N TRP A 107 -3.91 2.69 -15.02
CA TRP A 107 -5.25 2.14 -14.95
C TRP A 107 -6.20 2.79 -15.95
N GLN A 108 -6.02 4.08 -16.27
CA GLN A 108 -6.77 4.77 -17.32
C GLN A 108 -6.07 4.71 -18.67
N ASN A 109 -4.74 4.50 -18.71
CA ASN A 109 -3.97 4.42 -19.95
C ASN A 109 -3.43 2.99 -20.16
N PRO A 110 -3.80 2.32 -21.27
CA PRO A 110 -3.27 0.99 -21.61
C PRO A 110 -1.74 0.92 -21.67
N GLN A 111 -1.06 2.04 -21.95
CA GLN A 111 0.40 2.11 -21.98
C GLN A 111 1.04 2.12 -20.59
N GLY A 112 0.32 2.58 -19.56
CA GLY A 112 0.78 2.51 -18.17
C GLY A 112 0.66 1.09 -17.60
N ALA A 113 -0.24 0.26 -18.15
CA ALA A 113 -0.48 -1.10 -17.67
C ALA A 113 0.69 -2.07 -17.93
N SER A 114 1.50 -1.82 -18.96
CA SER A 114 2.69 -2.62 -19.30
C SER A 114 3.92 -2.25 -18.47
N GLN A 115 3.86 -1.13 -17.74
CA GLN A 115 4.98 -0.68 -16.94
C GLN A 115 5.04 -1.41 -15.59
N GLU A 116 6.26 -1.62 -15.09
CA GLU A 116 6.47 -2.37 -13.85
C GLU A 116 5.81 -1.68 -12.65
N ARG A 117 5.18 -2.50 -11.83
CA ARG A 117 4.49 -2.14 -10.59
C ARG A 117 4.92 -3.07 -9.48
N GLU A 118 4.99 -2.53 -8.29
CA GLU A 118 5.31 -3.32 -7.11
C GLU A 118 4.10 -3.35 -6.20
N CYS A 119 3.83 -4.52 -5.66
CA CYS A 119 2.78 -4.75 -4.68
C CYS A 119 3.36 -5.43 -3.45
N VAL A 120 3.25 -4.77 -2.31
CA VAL A 120 3.53 -5.38 -1.01
C VAL A 120 2.21 -5.87 -0.42
N LEU A 121 2.19 -7.13 0.02
CA LEU A 121 1.02 -7.75 0.64
C LEU A 121 1.22 -7.84 2.15
N VAL A 122 0.39 -7.13 2.90
CA VAL A 122 0.35 -7.19 4.37
C VAL A 122 -0.83 -8.04 4.78
N SER A 123 -0.61 -9.14 5.51
CA SER A 123 -1.72 -9.97 5.99
C SER A 123 -2.50 -9.23 7.07
N VAL A 124 -3.83 -9.30 7.04
CA VAL A 124 -4.66 -8.73 8.12
C VAL A 124 -4.33 -9.36 9.48
N ASP A 125 -3.90 -10.63 9.50
CA ASP A 125 -3.46 -11.31 10.73
C ASP A 125 -2.25 -10.61 11.38
N THR A 126 -1.40 -9.96 10.59
CA THR A 126 -0.23 -9.23 11.10
C THR A 126 -0.57 -7.84 11.64
N LEU A 127 -1.73 -7.28 11.28
CA LEU A 127 -2.20 -5.97 11.75
C LEU A 127 -2.80 -6.02 13.16
N GLY A 128 -3.07 -7.21 13.68
CA GLY A 128 -3.63 -7.45 15.02
C GLY A 128 -5.16 -7.46 15.06
N ASP A 129 -5.70 -7.81 16.22
CA ASP A 129 -7.12 -8.16 16.43
C ASP A 129 -8.12 -7.04 16.07
N GLY A 130 -7.66 -5.78 16.02
CA GLY A 130 -8.49 -4.62 15.70
C GLY A 130 -8.69 -4.37 14.20
N ALA A 131 -7.96 -5.05 13.32
CA ALA A 131 -7.94 -4.73 11.89
C ALA A 131 -9.27 -4.98 11.19
N ALA A 132 -9.89 -6.16 11.40
CA ALA A 132 -11.16 -6.51 10.78
C ALA A 132 -12.32 -5.59 11.22
N ALA A 133 -12.37 -5.24 12.51
CA ALA A 133 -13.35 -4.32 13.05
C ALA A 133 -13.19 -2.91 12.46
N SER A 134 -11.95 -2.43 12.36
CA SER A 134 -11.63 -1.13 11.78
C SER A 134 -12.01 -1.05 10.30
N GLN A 135 -11.69 -2.09 9.54
CA GLN A 135 -12.04 -2.18 8.13
C GLN A 135 -13.56 -2.16 7.93
N SER A 136 -14.30 -2.96 8.72
CA SER A 136 -15.77 -2.99 8.67
C SER A 136 -16.40 -1.64 9.01
N GLU A 137 -15.87 -0.93 10.02
CA GLU A 137 -16.36 0.40 10.38
C GLU A 137 -16.14 1.42 9.24
N ILE A 138 -14.97 1.39 8.62
CA ILE A 138 -14.63 2.29 7.52
C ILE A 138 -15.46 1.97 6.28
N VAL A 139 -15.65 0.70 5.93
CA VAL A 139 -16.56 0.27 4.84
C VAL A 139 -17.96 0.85 5.02
N GLY A 140 -18.49 0.81 6.25
CA GLY A 140 -19.81 1.38 6.56
C GLY A 140 -19.91 2.90 6.36
N LYS A 141 -18.78 3.62 6.35
CA LYS A 141 -18.71 5.09 6.21
C LYS A 141 -18.20 5.54 4.84
N ALA A 142 -17.49 4.68 4.12
CA ALA A 142 -16.84 5.00 2.86
C ALA A 142 -17.84 5.18 1.71
N LYS A 143 -17.55 6.15 0.84
CA LYS A 143 -18.29 6.36 -0.42
C LYS A 143 -17.69 5.52 -1.54
N GLU A 144 -18.46 5.24 -2.57
CA GLU A 144 -17.96 4.57 -3.79
C GLU A 144 -16.76 5.32 -4.39
N CYS A 145 -15.78 4.58 -4.87
CA CYS A 145 -14.63 5.16 -5.56
C CYS A 145 -15.07 5.81 -6.89
N PRO A 146 -14.53 6.99 -7.23
CA PRO A 146 -14.85 7.66 -8.50
C PRO A 146 -14.35 6.89 -9.73
N SER A 147 -13.39 5.98 -9.54
CA SER A 147 -12.83 5.10 -10.56
C SER A 147 -12.39 3.78 -9.93
N MET A 148 -12.43 2.68 -10.69
CA MET A 148 -11.90 1.39 -10.24
C MET A 148 -10.37 1.36 -10.33
N ILE A 149 -9.72 1.00 -9.21
CA ILE A 149 -8.28 1.02 -8.98
C ILE A 149 -8.02 0.08 -7.79
N PRO A 150 -7.28 -1.04 -7.94
CA PRO A 150 -6.98 -1.79 -9.16
C PRO A 150 -8.24 -2.32 -9.87
N PRO A 151 -8.30 -2.47 -11.21
CA PRO A 151 -9.32 -3.27 -11.87
C PRO A 151 -9.15 -4.74 -11.44
N GLN A 152 -10.27 -5.35 -11.09
CA GLN A 152 -10.34 -6.77 -10.72
C GLN A 152 -10.17 -7.68 -11.92
#